data_AF-A0A7W8BDE3-F1
#
_entry.id   AF-A0A7W8BDE3-F1
#
_cell.length_a   1.000
_cell.length_b   1.000
_cell.length_c   1.000
_cell.angle_alpha   90.00
_cell.angle_beta   90.00
_cell.angle_gamma   90.00
#
_symmetry.space_group_name_H-M   'P 1'
#
loop_
_entity.id
_entity.type
_entity.pdbx_description
1 polymer ?
#
loop_
_entity_poly.entity_id
_entity_poly.type
_entity_poly.pdbx_seq_one_letter_code
_entity_poly.pdbx_strand_id
1 'polypeptide(L)'
;MVGRLAARSGTGPVAVRALPSAALAVAAVFSPLIRELKEIRYQFDRPFVMDSGAYEAEFTVRATPVDEQIAATVDWWRERAACELAVTTEVGPGGRATLPGPASRPSRARVRPTAPTSQT
;
A
#
# COMPACT_ATOMS: atom_id res chain seq x y z
N MET A 1 7.88 -9.71 4.10
CA MET A 1 6.99 -8.77 3.36
C MET A 1 7.15 -8.91 1.84
N VAL A 2 8.30 -8.53 1.26
CA VAL A 2 8.52 -8.54 -0.22
C VAL A 2 8.18 -9.88 -0.88
N GLY A 3 8.66 -11.00 -0.33
CA GLY A 3 8.34 -12.32 -0.89
C GLY A 3 6.84 -12.66 -0.87
N ARG A 4 6.09 -12.22 0.14
CA ARG A 4 4.64 -12.42 0.23
C ARG A 4 3.91 -11.57 -0.81
N LEU A 5 4.34 -10.32 -1.00
CA LEU A 5 3.84 -9.45 -2.06
C LEU A 5 4.10 -10.05 -3.44
N ALA A 6 5.35 -10.48 -3.71
CA ALA A 6 5.74 -11.09 -4.98
C ALA A 6 4.95 -12.37 -5.30
N ALA A 7 4.76 -13.22 -4.29
CA ALA A 7 3.95 -14.43 -4.42
C ALA A 7 2.49 -14.09 -4.73
N ARG A 8 1.89 -13.11 -4.02
CA ARG A 8 0.49 -12.71 -4.25
C ARG A 8 0.29 -12.01 -5.59
N SER A 9 1.26 -11.20 -6.05
CA SER A 9 1.22 -10.52 -7.34
C SER A 9 1.47 -11.46 -8.52
N GLY A 10 2.02 -12.67 -8.28
CA GLY A 10 2.40 -13.60 -9.32
C GLY A 10 3.69 -13.21 -10.05
N THR A 11 4.51 -12.35 -9.44
CA THR A 11 5.81 -11.94 -9.99
C THR A 11 6.91 -12.86 -9.48
N GLY A 12 8.00 -12.99 -10.24
CA GLY A 12 9.18 -13.70 -9.78
C GLY A 12 9.80 -13.07 -8.51
N PRO A 13 10.72 -13.78 -7.83
CA PRO A 13 11.41 -13.25 -6.66
C PRO A 13 12.08 -11.90 -6.95
N VAL A 14 11.81 -10.90 -6.11
CA VAL A 14 12.41 -9.56 -6.23
C VAL A 14 13.56 -9.41 -5.26
N ALA A 15 14.76 -9.15 -5.79
CA ALA A 15 15.93 -8.89 -4.96
C ALA A 15 15.85 -7.50 -4.34
N VAL A 16 15.86 -7.44 -3.00
CA VAL A 16 15.86 -6.18 -2.24
C VAL A 16 17.12 -6.14 -1.37
N ARG A 17 17.84 -5.02 -1.41
CA ARG A 17 19.06 -4.80 -0.62
C ARG A 17 18.95 -3.50 0.18
N ALA A 18 19.49 -3.53 1.39
CA ALA A 18 19.62 -2.33 2.20
C ALA A 18 20.71 -1.42 1.64
N LEU A 19 20.48 -0.11 1.65
CA LEU A 19 21.45 0.88 1.23
C LEU A 19 22.49 1.13 2.36
N PRO A 20 23.80 1.00 2.08
CA PRO A 20 24.84 1.33 3.05
C PRO A 20 24.75 2.79 3.52
N SER A 21 25.15 3.04 4.77
CA SER A 21 25.14 4.39 5.36
C SER A 21 25.99 5.39 4.57
N ALA A 22 27.16 4.95 4.10
CA ALA A 22 28.06 5.78 3.29
C ALA A 22 27.41 6.20 1.95
N ALA A 23 26.74 5.27 1.26
CA ALA A 23 26.06 5.57 0.00
C ALA A 23 24.94 6.60 0.19
N LEU A 24 24.15 6.46 1.28
CA LEU A 24 23.11 7.43 1.63
C LEU A 24 23.70 8.80 2.03
N ALA A 25 24.85 8.83 2.71
CA ALA A 25 25.53 10.07 3.04
C ALA A 25 26.00 10.84 1.80
N VAL A 26 26.53 10.13 0.79
CA VAL A 26 26.89 10.73 -0.50
C VAL A 26 25.64 11.26 -1.22
N ALA A 27 24.57 10.46 -1.29
CA ALA A 27 23.33 10.87 -1.93
C ALA A 27 22.66 12.09 -1.26
N ALA A 28 22.80 12.24 0.07
CA ALA A 28 22.29 13.39 0.82
C ALA A 28 22.93 14.73 0.42
N VAL A 29 24.15 14.72 -0.14
CA VAL A 29 24.80 15.94 -0.65
C VAL A 29 24.05 16.50 -1.86
N PHE A 30 23.42 15.64 -2.65
CA PHE A 30 22.77 16.01 -3.91
C PHE A 30 21.24 16.16 -3.79
N SER A 31 20.66 15.77 -2.65
CA SER A 31 19.20 15.79 -2.46
C SER A 31 18.82 16.22 -1.04
N PRO A 32 18.12 17.36 -0.87
CA PRO A 32 17.58 17.78 0.41
C PRO A 32 16.67 16.72 1.04
N LEU A 33 15.85 16.02 0.23
CA LEU A 33 14.96 14.96 0.70
C LEU A 33 15.73 13.81 1.37
N ILE A 34 16.86 13.39 0.79
CA ILE A 34 17.70 12.32 1.35
C ILE A 34 18.43 12.81 2.61
N ARG A 35 18.75 14.10 2.70
CA ARG A 35 19.31 14.69 3.91
C ARG A 35 18.34 14.59 5.08
N GLU A 36 17.05 14.89 4.88
CA GLU A 36 16.03 14.71 5.92
C GLU A 36 15.85 13.23 6.30
N LEU A 37 15.95 12.31 5.33
CA LEU A 37 15.90 10.86 5.59
C LEU A 37 17.02 10.40 6.54
N LYS A 38 18.18 11.06 6.55
CA LYS A 38 19.27 10.74 7.46
C LYS A 38 18.88 10.97 8.92
N GLU A 39 18.06 11.98 9.21
CA GLU A 39 17.61 12.32 10.56
C GLU A 39 16.66 11.26 11.11
N ILE A 40 15.78 10.73 10.26
CA ILE A 40 14.80 9.70 10.65
C ILE A 40 15.27 8.28 10.38
N ARG A 41 16.55 8.07 10.03
CA ARG A 41 17.09 6.77 9.62
C ARG A 41 16.86 5.67 10.65
N TYR A 42 16.87 6.02 11.93
CA TYR A 42 16.63 5.09 13.04
C TYR A 42 15.28 4.34 12.93
N GLN A 43 14.31 4.90 12.21
CA GLN A 43 13.01 4.25 11.96
C GLN A 43 13.11 3.07 10.99
N PHE A 44 14.16 3.02 10.17
CA PHE A 44 14.36 2.02 9.12
C PHE A 44 15.45 1.00 9.44
N ASP A 45 16.49 1.40 10.18
CA ASP A 45 17.64 0.52 10.48
C ASP A 45 17.57 -0.16 11.86
N ARG A 46 16.56 0.17 12.67
CA ARG A 46 16.26 -0.51 13.93
C ARG A 46 14.84 -1.08 13.93
N PRO A 47 14.58 -2.16 14.69
CA PRO A 47 13.23 -2.67 14.86
C PRO A 47 12.33 -1.59 15.48
N PHE A 48 11.26 -1.23 14.78
CA PHE A 48 10.21 -0.36 15.30
C PHE A 48 9.05 -1.24 15.80
N VAL A 49 9.20 -1.78 17.02
CA VAL A 49 8.19 -2.63 17.64
C VAL A 49 7.31 -1.78 18.55
N MET A 50 6.00 -1.75 18.28
CA MET A 50 4.99 -1.05 19.07
C MET A 50 4.02 -2.08 19.64
N ASP A 51 3.77 -2.01 20.95
CA ASP A 51 2.73 -2.80 21.61
C ASP A 51 1.37 -2.13 21.41
N SER A 52 0.42 -2.86 20.84
CA SER A 52 -0.95 -2.39 20.61
C SER A 52 -1.91 -2.76 21.75
N GLY A 53 -1.45 -3.37 22.85
CA GLY A 53 -2.33 -3.96 23.87
C GLY A 53 -3.30 -2.98 24.50
N ALA A 54 -2.83 -1.79 24.88
CA ALA A 54 -3.69 -0.75 25.45
C ALA A 54 -4.77 -0.28 24.45
N TYR A 55 -4.43 -0.19 23.16
CA TYR A 55 -5.35 0.20 22.11
C TYR A 55 -6.39 -0.90 21.83
N GLU A 56 -5.96 -2.16 21.77
CA GLU A 56 -6.86 -3.31 21.58
C GLU A 56 -7.85 -3.44 22.76
N ALA A 57 -7.39 -3.19 23.99
CA ALA A 57 -8.22 -3.23 25.19
C ALA A 57 -9.27 -2.11 25.23
N GLU A 58 -8.87 -0.88 24.94
CA GLU A 58 -9.78 0.27 24.98
C GLU A 58 -10.82 0.25 23.85
N PHE A 59 -10.37 -0.06 22.63
CA PHE A 59 -11.21 0.08 21.44
C PHE A 59 -11.85 -1.25 20.99
N THR A 60 -11.56 -2.38 21.65
CA THR A 60 -12.07 -3.72 21.30
C THR A 60 -11.86 -4.07 19.81
N VAL A 61 -10.76 -3.61 19.25
CA VAL A 61 -10.35 -3.87 17.85
C VAL A 61 -9.12 -4.77 17.82
N ARG A 62 -8.88 -5.43 16.68
CA ARG A 62 -7.68 -6.24 16.45
C ARG A 62 -6.99 -5.81 15.16
N ALA A 63 -5.66 -5.97 15.13
CA ALA A 63 -4.90 -5.72 13.91
C ALA A 63 -5.36 -6.65 12.78
N THR A 64 -5.53 -6.08 11.57
CA THR A 64 -5.84 -6.87 10.37
C THR A 64 -4.70 -7.85 10.08
N PRO A 65 -4.97 -9.15 9.84
CA PRO A 65 -3.92 -10.10 9.48
C PRO A 65 -3.13 -9.65 8.24
N VAL A 66 -1.80 -9.81 8.27
CA VAL A 66 -0.91 -9.32 7.20
C VAL A 66 -1.27 -9.91 5.83
N ASP A 67 -1.67 -11.17 5.77
CA ASP A 67 -2.00 -11.82 4.50
C ASP A 67 -3.29 -11.26 3.88
N GLU A 68 -4.25 -10.83 4.71
CA GLU A 68 -5.45 -10.11 4.26
C GLU A 68 -5.10 -8.71 3.73
N GLN A 69 -4.24 -7.97 4.44
CA GLN A 69 -3.75 -6.66 3.99
C GLN A 69 -3.04 -6.76 2.62
N ILE A 70 -2.19 -7.77 2.45
CA ILE A 70 -1.48 -8.02 1.19
C ILE A 70 -2.46 -8.37 0.06
N ALA A 71 -3.43 -9.24 0.33
CA ALA A 71 -4.46 -9.61 -0.63
C ALA A 71 -5.22 -8.37 -1.13
N ALA A 72 -5.79 -7.59 -0.21
CA ALA A 72 -6.55 -6.39 -0.54
C ALA A 72 -5.71 -5.35 -1.31
N THR A 73 -4.45 -5.17 -0.94
CA THR A 73 -3.55 -4.21 -1.59
C THR A 73 -3.22 -4.63 -3.02
N VAL A 74 -2.91 -5.91 -3.25
CA VAL A 74 -2.59 -6.42 -4.59
C VAL A 74 -3.82 -6.37 -5.50
N ASP A 75 -4.98 -6.75 -4.97
CA ASP A 75 -6.22 -6.77 -5.75
C ASP A 75 -6.62 -5.33 -6.15
N TRP A 76 -6.48 -4.35 -5.25
CA TRP A 76 -6.64 -2.93 -5.58
C TRP A 76 -5.71 -2.45 -6.70
N TRP A 77 -4.44 -2.86 -6.68
CA TRP A 77 -3.48 -2.49 -7.74
C TRP A 77 -3.85 -3.08 -9.10
N ARG A 78 -4.35 -4.32 -9.13
CA ARG A 78 -4.81 -4.98 -10.37
C ARG A 78 -5.98 -4.25 -10.99
N GLU A 79 -6.98 -3.89 -10.17
CA GLU A 79 -8.14 -3.12 -10.61
C GLU A 79 -7.72 -1.78 -11.24
N ARG A 80 -6.78 -1.08 -10.58
CA ARG A 80 -6.30 0.21 -11.06
C ARG A 80 -5.51 0.10 -12.38
N ALA A 81 -4.62 -0.88 -12.49
CA ALA A 81 -3.87 -1.12 -13.72
C ALA A 81 -4.79 -1.50 -14.89
N ALA A 82 -5.84 -2.30 -14.64
CA ALA A 82 -6.83 -2.63 -15.64
C ALA A 82 -7.63 -1.39 -16.10
N CYS A 83 -8.00 -0.50 -15.18
CA CYS A 83 -8.68 0.76 -15.49
C CYS A 83 -7.78 1.70 -16.32
N GLU A 84 -6.50 1.81 -15.99
CA GLU A 84 -5.54 2.63 -16.73
C GLU A 84 -5.32 2.12 -18.17
N LEU A 85 -5.26 0.80 -18.35
CA LEU A 85 -5.13 0.19 -19.67
C LEU A 85 -6.39 0.43 -20.52
N ALA A 86 -7.58 0.31 -19.93
CA ALA A 86 -8.86 0.55 -20.60
C ALA A 86 -9.01 1.99 -21.10
N VAL A 87 -8.63 2.97 -20.27
CA VAL A 87 -8.62 4.40 -20.65
C VAL A 87 -7.66 4.66 -21.81
N THR A 88 -6.51 3.98 -21.84
CA THR A 88 -5.51 4.15 -22.90
C THR A 88 -5.98 3.56 -24.23
N THR A 89 -6.69 2.43 -24.20
CA THR A 89 -7.22 1.78 -25.42
C THR A 89 -8.38 2.52 -26.09
N GLU A 90 -9.06 3.43 -25.38
CA GLU A 90 -10.16 4.22 -25.95
C GLU A 90 -9.69 5.49 -26.69
N VAL A 91 -8.41 5.88 -26.58
CA VAL A 91 -7.83 7.01 -27.32
C VAL A 91 -7.36 6.56 -28.70
N GLY A 92 -8.30 6.30 -29.62
CA GLY A 92 -8.03 6.07 -31.05
C GLY A 92 -7.64 7.35 -31.81
N PRO A 93 -7.08 7.27 -33.05
CA PRO A 93 -6.47 8.40 -33.77
C PRO A 93 -7.45 9.45 -34.32
N GLY A 94 -8.71 9.43 -33.91
CA GLY A 94 -9.74 10.40 -34.30
C GLY A 94 -10.31 11.06 -33.05
N GLY A 95 -9.83 12.27 -32.74
CA GLY A 95 -10.14 13.01 -31.51
C GLY A 95 -11.62 13.34 -31.30
N ARG A 96 -12.36 12.38 -30.73
CA ARG A 96 -13.53 12.64 -29.89
C ARG A 96 -13.42 11.74 -28.65
N ALA A 97 -13.06 12.35 -27.53
CA ALA A 97 -13.25 11.73 -26.23
C ALA A 97 -14.76 11.64 -25.97
N THR A 98 -15.37 10.50 -26.32
CA THR A 98 -16.66 10.13 -25.72
C THR A 98 -16.34 9.87 -24.25
N LEU A 99 -16.78 10.77 -23.37
CA LEU A 99 -16.67 10.53 -21.93
C LEU A 99 -17.33 9.18 -21.62
N PRO A 100 -16.64 8.23 -20.97
CA PRO A 100 -17.33 7.05 -20.49
C PRO A 100 -18.46 7.53 -19.56
N GLY A 101 -19.69 7.14 -19.87
CA GLY A 101 -20.82 7.30 -18.94
C GLY A 101 -20.38 6.75 -17.57
N PRO A 102 -20.80 7.38 -16.45
CA PRO A 102 -20.12 7.25 -15.17
C PRO A 102 -19.88 5.78 -14.86
N ALA A 103 -18.62 5.35 -15.01
CA ALA A 103 -18.18 4.05 -14.52
C ALA A 103 -18.62 4.03 -13.06
N SER A 104 -19.55 3.13 -12.74
CA SER A 104 -20.06 2.94 -11.39
C SER A 104 -18.86 2.94 -10.47
N ARG A 105 -18.70 3.99 -9.66
CA ARG A 105 -17.60 4.11 -8.69
C ARG A 105 -17.49 2.75 -8.01
N PRO A 106 -16.31 2.11 -7.95
CA PRO A 106 -16.18 0.91 -7.16
C PRO A 106 -16.71 1.27 -5.78
N SER A 107 -17.81 0.60 -5.40
CA SER A 107 -18.49 0.83 -4.13
C SER A 107 -17.40 0.79 -3.09
N ARG A 108 -17.14 1.92 -2.40
CA ARG A 108 -16.30 1.91 -1.19
C ARG A 108 -16.84 0.78 -0.37
N ALA A 109 -16.10 -0.34 -0.27
CA ALA A 109 -16.44 -1.44 0.60
C ALA A 109 -16.57 -0.81 1.98
N ARG A 110 -17.81 -0.58 2.38
CA ARG A 110 -18.14 0.01 3.67
C ARG A 110 -17.75 -1.10 4.64
N VAL A 111 -16.60 -0.96 5.29
CA VAL A 111 -16.27 -1.79 6.45
C VAL A 111 -17.44 -1.62 7.40
N ARG A 112 -18.33 -2.62 7.45
CA ARG A 112 -19.47 -2.62 8.36
C ARG A 112 -18.88 -2.72 9.76
N PRO A 113 -19.17 -1.78 10.67
CA PRO A 113 -18.94 -2.04 12.08
C PRO A 113 -19.82 -3.23 12.47
N THR A 114 -19.22 -4.33 12.88
CA THR A 114 -19.95 -5.41 13.55
C THR A 114 -20.38 -4.87 14.91
N ALA A 115 -21.66 -4.58 15.08
CA ALA A 115 -22.21 -4.20 16.38
C ALA A 115 -22.00 -5.36 17.37
N PRO A 116 -21.60 -5.09 18.63
CA PRO A 116 -21.60 -6.11 19.65
C PRO A 116 -23.05 -6.52 19.95
N THR A 117 -23.33 -7.82 19.84
CA THR A 117 -24.59 -8.40 20.33
C THR A 117 -24.61 -8.25 21.85
N SER A 118 -25.37 -7.29 22.35
CA SER A 118 -25.78 -7.25 23.75
C SER A 118 -26.58 -8.53 24.04
N GLN A 119 -26.01 -9.43 24.84
CA GLN A 119 -26.78 -10.46 25.54
C GLN A 119 -27.01 -9.97 26.97
N THR A 120 -28.30 -9.98 27.31
CA THR A 120 -28.93 -9.64 28.59
C THR A 120 -28.40 -10.45 29.75
#